data_AF-A0A978TV69-F1
#
_entry.id   AF-A0A978TV69-F1
#
_cell.length_a   1.000
_cell.length_b   1.000
_cell.length_c   1.000
_cell.angle_alpha   90.00
_cell.angle_beta   90.00
_cell.angle_gamma   90.00
#
_symmetry.space_group_name_H-M   'P 1'
#
loop_
_entity.id
_entity.type
_entity.pdbx_description
1 polymer ?
#
loop_
_entity_poly.entity_id
_entity_poly.type
_entity_poly.pdbx_seq_one_letter_code
_entity_poly.pdbx_strand_id
1 'polypeptide(L)'
;MSPILWQTLAANAIGCWGWGVWAALPASAAYPVNPSQPLRVENAELNPPSSEVLDVSPTLLEESPVLRRWLEDIPDVWADIADDPGFPTRVRWGYVRWMEGDADGWEVGIEDAFLARSGLTLSGSYVRWGDADRAVGADWRYYLLSLGGSDLSISQTWIAPLSDESASLTTLSVAYAIARHLRLSTDLQRLNGEGQIGIFMEWMP
;
A
#
# COMPACT_ATOMS: atom_id res chain seq x y z
N MET A 1 5.13 -11.14 36.10
CA MET A 1 4.91 -11.31 34.65
C MET A 1 6.22 -11.00 33.93
N SER A 2 6.62 -11.82 32.96
CA SER A 2 7.95 -11.72 32.33
C SER A 2 8.04 -10.53 31.37
N PRO A 3 9.13 -9.75 31.36
CA PRO A 3 9.38 -8.67 30.39
C PRO A 3 9.38 -9.16 28.93
N ILE A 4 9.56 -10.47 28.70
CA ILE A 4 9.52 -11.10 27.38
C ILE A 4 8.13 -11.01 26.75
N LEU A 5 7.05 -11.05 27.53
CA LEU A 5 5.68 -10.96 26.99
C LEU A 5 5.34 -9.55 26.45
N TRP A 6 5.96 -8.50 27.01
CA TRP A 6 5.81 -7.13 26.52
C TRP A 6 6.54 -6.89 25.20
N GLN A 7 7.74 -7.47 25.03
CA GLN A 7 8.52 -7.35 23.79
C GLN A 7 7.80 -8.01 22.61
N THR A 8 7.16 -9.17 22.83
CA THR A 8 6.37 -9.85 21.78
C THR A 8 5.10 -9.08 21.43
N LEU A 9 4.47 -8.39 22.38
CA LEU A 9 3.23 -7.61 22.15
C LEU A 9 3.49 -6.25 21.51
N ALA A 10 4.56 -5.54 21.87
CA ALA A 10 4.94 -4.28 21.23
C ALA A 10 5.43 -4.50 19.78
N ALA A 11 6.08 -5.63 19.50
CA ALA A 11 6.35 -6.06 18.13
C ALA A 11 5.06 -6.31 17.34
N ASN A 12 4.03 -6.93 17.95
CA ASN A 12 2.72 -7.12 17.31
C ASN A 12 1.90 -5.83 17.16
N ALA A 13 2.03 -4.88 18.08
CA ALA A 13 1.28 -3.62 18.04
C ALA A 13 1.82 -2.62 17.00
N ILE A 14 3.09 -2.73 16.60
CA ILE A 14 3.77 -1.72 15.76
C ILE A 14 4.41 -2.31 14.50
N GLY A 15 4.56 -3.64 14.38
CA GLY A 15 5.31 -4.23 13.27
C GLY A 15 4.94 -5.63 12.81
N CYS A 16 4.02 -6.35 13.47
CA CYS A 16 3.60 -7.68 13.02
C CYS A 16 2.13 -7.71 12.60
N TRP A 17 1.81 -6.95 11.55
CA TRP A 17 0.92 -7.45 10.51
C TRP A 17 1.79 -7.84 9.31
N GLY A 18 2.71 -8.76 9.56
CA GLY A 18 3.36 -9.59 8.52
C GLY A 18 2.41 -10.70 8.08
N TRP A 19 1.19 -10.31 7.73
CA TRP A 19 0.56 -10.91 6.57
C TRP A 19 1.17 -10.17 5.39
N GLY A 20 1.21 -10.78 4.22
CA GLY A 20 1.70 -10.10 3.03
C GLY A 20 1.01 -8.74 2.85
N VAL A 21 1.50 -7.98 1.88
CA VAL A 21 0.63 -7.29 0.92
C VAL A 21 -0.88 -7.41 1.27
N TRP A 22 -1.57 -6.26 1.34
CA TRP A 22 -3.03 -6.14 1.51
C TRP A 22 -3.57 -6.06 2.96
N ALA A 23 -3.67 -4.83 3.45
CA ALA A 23 -4.99 -4.29 3.76
C ALA A 23 -5.25 -3.09 2.85
N ALA A 24 -5.28 -3.34 1.53
CA ALA A 24 -6.13 -2.49 0.71
C ALA A 24 -7.54 -2.74 1.24
N LEU A 25 -8.14 -1.71 1.85
CA LEU A 25 -9.59 -1.61 1.80
C LEU A 25 -9.96 -1.80 0.32
N PRO A 26 -10.90 -2.69 -0.03
CA PRO A 26 -11.44 -2.66 -1.37
C PRO A 26 -11.98 -1.25 -1.57
N ALA A 27 -11.41 -0.51 -2.52
CA ALA A 27 -12.09 0.61 -3.14
C ALA A 27 -13.25 0.04 -3.97
N SER A 28 -14.19 -0.61 -3.31
CA SER A 28 -15.52 -0.84 -3.83
C SER A 28 -16.38 0.37 -3.45
N ALA A 29 -16.01 1.54 -3.97
CA ALA A 29 -17.05 2.40 -4.51
C ALA A 29 -17.43 1.81 -5.87
N ALA A 30 -18.03 0.62 -5.83
CA ALA A 30 -18.79 0.12 -6.94
C ALA A 30 -19.92 1.13 -7.13
N TYR A 31 -19.79 1.97 -8.16
CA TYR A 31 -20.99 2.53 -8.77
C TYR A 31 -21.96 1.37 -8.97
N PRO A 32 -23.26 1.51 -8.65
CA PRO A 32 -24.22 0.45 -8.90
C PRO A 32 -24.35 0.25 -10.41
N VAL A 33 -23.51 -0.61 -10.98
CA VAL A 33 -23.72 -1.19 -12.30
C VAL A 33 -24.82 -2.22 -12.12
N ASN A 34 -26.00 -1.90 -12.64
CA ASN A 34 -27.17 -2.77 -12.62
C ASN A 34 -26.84 -4.06 -13.42
N PRO A 35 -26.72 -5.24 -12.77
CA PRO A 35 -26.32 -6.48 -13.43
C PRO A 35 -27.41 -7.09 -14.33
N SER A 36 -28.55 -6.41 -14.50
CA SER A 36 -29.71 -6.94 -15.24
C SER A 36 -29.66 -6.67 -16.75
N GLN A 37 -28.64 -5.98 -17.27
CA GLN A 37 -28.45 -5.83 -18.71
C GLN A 37 -27.31 -6.74 -19.19
N PRO A 38 -27.60 -7.88 -19.85
CA PRO A 38 -26.55 -8.59 -20.55
C PRO A 38 -25.97 -7.66 -21.63
N LEU A 39 -24.66 -7.46 -21.62
CA LEU A 39 -23.94 -6.89 -22.76
C LEU A 39 -24.17 -7.84 -23.94
N ARG A 40 -25.10 -7.47 -24.82
CA ARG A 40 -25.32 -8.16 -26.10
C ARG A 40 -24.13 -7.82 -26.99
N VAL A 41 -23.04 -8.56 -26.83
CA VAL A 41 -21.95 -8.59 -27.81
C VAL A 41 -22.47 -9.42 -28.97
N GLU A 42 -23.11 -8.75 -29.92
CA GLU A 42 -23.43 -9.33 -31.22
C GLU A 42 -22.10 -9.68 -31.89
N ASN A 43 -21.92 -10.94 -32.28
CA ASN A 43 -20.70 -11.44 -32.91
C ASN A 43 -20.45 -10.66 -34.22
N ALA A 44 -19.71 -9.57 -34.15
CA ALA A 44 -19.12 -8.95 -35.32
C ALA A 44 -18.00 -9.86 -35.81
N GLU A 45 -18.17 -10.45 -36.99
CA GLU A 45 -17.10 -11.16 -37.69
C GLU A 45 -15.85 -10.27 -37.74
N LEU A 46 -14.75 -10.78 -37.18
CA LEU A 46 -13.46 -10.09 -37.17
C LEU A 46 -12.86 -10.11 -38.59
N ASN A 47 -13.37 -9.24 -39.46
CA ASN A 47 -12.65 -8.80 -40.64
C ASN A 47 -11.48 -7.93 -40.14
N PRO A 48 -10.21 -8.16 -40.52
CA PRO A 48 -9.12 -7.31 -40.06
C PRO A 48 -9.40 -5.88 -40.54
N PRO A 49 -9.45 -4.86 -39.66
CA PRO A 49 -9.68 -3.51 -40.11
C PRO A 49 -8.43 -3.08 -40.89
N SER A 50 -8.55 -3.10 -42.22
CA SER A 50 -7.88 -2.12 -43.05
C SER A 50 -8.08 -0.76 -42.41
N SER A 51 -7.04 0.07 -42.39
CA SER A 51 -6.95 1.40 -41.75
C SER A 51 -8.06 2.36 -42.20
N GLU A 52 -9.29 2.09 -41.80
CA GLU A 52 -10.43 2.98 -41.85
C GLU A 52 -10.24 3.93 -40.68
N VAL A 53 -10.01 5.19 -41.05
CA VAL A 53 -10.11 6.34 -40.17
C VAL A 53 -11.40 6.17 -39.37
N LEU A 54 -11.29 6.08 -38.04
CA LEU A 54 -12.43 5.91 -37.14
C LEU A 54 -13.43 7.05 -37.39
N ASP A 55 -14.55 6.75 -38.04
CA ASP A 55 -15.58 7.73 -38.41
C ASP A 55 -16.47 8.03 -37.19
N VAL A 56 -16.09 9.06 -36.43
CA VAL A 56 -16.80 9.47 -35.22
C VAL A 56 -17.82 10.54 -35.59
N SER A 57 -19.10 10.35 -35.22
CA SER A 57 -20.15 11.30 -35.58
C SER A 57 -19.92 12.68 -34.92
N PRO A 58 -20.23 13.80 -35.62
CA PRO A 58 -20.02 15.15 -35.10
C PRO A 58 -20.76 15.41 -33.77
N THR A 59 -21.94 14.81 -33.61
CA THR A 59 -22.75 14.90 -32.39
C THR A 59 -22.03 14.28 -31.18
N LEU A 60 -21.34 13.14 -31.36
CA LEU A 60 -20.56 12.49 -30.30
C LEU A 60 -19.33 13.31 -29.88
N LEU A 61 -18.72 14.03 -30.83
CA LEU A 61 -17.59 14.93 -30.55
C LEU A 61 -18.03 16.21 -29.82
N GLU A 62 -19.26 16.67 -30.04
CA GLU A 62 -19.84 17.81 -29.34
C GLU A 62 -20.24 17.46 -27.90
N GLU A 63 -20.84 16.28 -27.71
CA GLU A 63 -21.35 15.80 -26.42
C GLU A 63 -20.25 15.30 -25.47
N SER A 64 -19.10 14.85 -26.00
CA SER A 64 -18.00 14.30 -25.18
C SER A 64 -16.71 15.12 -25.30
N PRO A 65 -16.47 16.05 -24.36
CA PRO A 65 -15.22 16.81 -24.28
C PRO A 65 -13.98 15.91 -24.12
N VAL A 66 -14.14 14.76 -23.45
CA VAL A 66 -13.06 13.79 -23.22
C VAL A 66 -12.65 13.13 -24.53
N LEU A 67 -13.61 12.70 -25.35
CA LEU A 67 -13.33 12.03 -26.62
C LEU A 67 -12.63 12.98 -27.60
N ARG A 68 -13.06 14.25 -27.63
CA ARG A 68 -12.40 15.30 -28.41
C ARG A 68 -10.93 15.46 -28.00
N ARG A 69 -10.67 15.53 -26.68
CA ARG A 69 -9.31 15.64 -26.13
C ARG A 69 -8.44 14.46 -26.56
N TRP A 70 -8.96 13.24 -26.56
CA TRP A 70 -8.21 12.02 -26.90
C TRP A 70 -7.99 11.82 -28.41
N LEU A 71 -8.86 12.40 -29.25
CA LEU A 71 -8.68 12.41 -30.70
C LEU A 71 -7.68 13.47 -31.16
N GLU A 72 -7.56 14.57 -30.41
CA GLU A 72 -6.55 15.62 -30.64
C GLU A 72 -5.16 15.17 -30.17
N ASP A 73 -5.07 14.62 -28.95
CA ASP A 73 -3.83 14.12 -28.37
C ASP A 73 -4.11 12.88 -27.53
N ILE A 74 -3.55 11.74 -27.93
CA ILE A 74 -3.71 10.47 -27.20
C ILE A 74 -2.91 10.60 -25.90
N PRO A 75 -3.56 10.69 -24.71
CA PRO A 75 -2.83 10.87 -23.47
C PRO A 75 -2.01 9.61 -23.16
N ASP A 76 -0.77 9.81 -22.73
CA ASP A 76 0.01 8.73 -22.11
C ASP A 76 -0.47 8.54 -20.67
N VAL A 77 -1.57 7.81 -20.52
CA VAL A 77 -2.17 7.48 -19.22
C VAL A 77 -1.16 6.74 -18.34
N TRP A 78 -0.23 5.97 -18.93
CA TRP A 78 0.79 5.27 -18.16
C TRP A 78 1.78 6.24 -17.51
N ALA A 79 2.23 7.24 -18.26
CA ALA A 79 3.08 8.30 -17.73
C ALA A 79 2.34 9.12 -16.65
N ASP A 80 1.04 9.35 -16.81
CA ASP A 80 0.25 10.13 -15.85
C ASP A 80 0.01 9.40 -14.52
N ILE A 81 -0.27 8.09 -14.55
CA ILE A 81 -0.53 7.29 -13.33
C ILE A 81 0.75 6.76 -12.68
N ALA A 82 1.90 6.88 -13.33
CA ALA A 82 3.14 6.30 -12.83
C ALA A 82 3.56 6.88 -11.47
N ASP A 83 3.29 8.17 -11.29
CA ASP A 83 3.65 8.93 -10.10
C ASP A 83 2.43 9.32 -9.24
N ASP A 84 1.23 8.87 -9.60
CA ASP A 84 -0.01 9.26 -8.93
C ASP A 84 -0.29 8.31 -7.75
N PRO A 85 -0.53 8.84 -6.54
CA PRO A 85 -0.63 8.02 -5.35
C PRO A 85 -1.89 7.16 -5.39
N GLY A 86 -1.72 5.83 -5.37
CA GLY A 86 -2.86 4.90 -5.29
C GLY A 86 -3.71 5.06 -4.03
N PHE A 87 -3.16 5.71 -2.99
CA PHE A 87 -3.85 6.06 -1.75
C PHE A 87 -3.44 7.45 -1.25
N PRO A 88 -4.36 8.26 -0.71
CA PRO A 88 -4.00 9.53 -0.10
C PRO A 88 -3.19 9.34 1.19
N THR A 89 -2.31 10.29 1.51
CA THR A 89 -1.61 10.36 2.80
C THR A 89 -2.62 10.36 3.94
N ARG A 90 -2.41 9.51 4.95
CA ARG A 90 -3.31 9.35 6.09
C ARG A 90 -2.66 9.85 7.37
N VAL A 91 -3.46 10.48 8.22
CA VAL A 91 -3.08 10.80 9.59
C VAL A 91 -3.89 9.90 10.52
N ARG A 92 -3.21 9.28 11.48
CA ARG A 92 -3.79 8.36 12.46
C ARG A 92 -3.68 8.95 13.85
N TRP A 93 -4.75 8.80 14.63
CA TRP A 93 -4.74 8.98 16.07
C TRP A 93 -5.64 7.92 16.69
N GLY A 94 -5.16 7.23 17.70
CA GLY A 94 -5.91 6.22 18.44
C GLY A 94 -5.70 6.34 19.95
N TYR A 95 -6.66 5.79 20.69
CA TYR A 95 -6.52 5.48 22.11
C TYR A 95 -6.60 3.96 22.25
N VAL A 96 -5.75 3.40 23.08
CA VAL A 96 -5.71 1.98 23.40
C VAL A 96 -5.90 1.82 24.90
N ARG A 97 -6.76 0.88 25.30
CA ARG A 97 -6.90 0.46 26.68
C ARG A 97 -6.89 -1.04 26.71
N TRP A 98 -6.08 -1.61 27.59
CA TRP A 98 -6.11 -3.05 27.82
C TRP A 98 -7.34 -3.41 28.65
N MET A 99 -8.04 -4.48 28.23
CA MET A 99 -9.24 -4.95 28.94
C MET A 99 -8.89 -5.60 30.29
N GLU A 100 -7.64 -6.02 30.47
CA GLU A 100 -7.11 -6.62 31.68
C GLU A 100 -5.91 -5.78 32.16
N GLY A 101 -6.04 -5.13 33.32
CA GLY A 101 -5.05 -4.23 33.92
C GLY A 101 -5.38 -2.73 33.78
N ASP A 102 -4.48 -1.87 34.28
CA ASP A 102 -4.64 -0.41 34.31
C ASP A 102 -3.85 0.31 33.20
N ALA A 103 -3.32 -0.43 32.22
CA ALA A 103 -2.53 0.13 31.14
C ALA A 103 -3.42 0.72 30.03
N ASP A 104 -3.21 1.99 29.73
CA ASP A 104 -3.79 2.68 28.59
C ASP A 104 -2.72 3.42 27.79
N GLY A 105 -3.08 3.94 26.62
CA GLY A 105 -2.13 4.56 25.73
C GLY A 105 -2.78 5.27 24.56
N TRP A 106 -1.95 5.96 23.80
CA TRP A 106 -2.36 6.64 22.58
C TRP A 106 -1.33 6.44 21.49
N GLU A 107 -1.80 6.47 20.26
CA GLU A 107 -1.01 6.33 19.04
C GLU A 107 -1.26 7.57 18.18
N VAL A 108 -0.21 8.14 17.60
CA VAL A 108 -0.32 9.11 16.50
C VAL A 108 0.60 8.66 15.38
N GLY A 109 0.16 8.82 14.14
CA GLY A 109 0.97 8.47 12.99
C GLY A 109 0.61 9.20 11.71
N ILE A 110 1.51 9.13 10.76
CA ILE A 110 1.32 9.52 9.36
C ILE A 110 1.67 8.31 8.49
N GLU A 111 0.85 8.03 7.50
CA GLU A 111 1.07 6.93 6.54
C GLU A 111 1.08 7.49 5.12
N ASP A 112 1.96 6.92 4.30
CA ASP A 112 1.98 7.16 2.86
C ASP A 112 2.15 8.65 2.50
N ALA A 113 3.07 9.36 3.18
CA ALA A 113 3.47 10.71 2.78
C ALA A 113 4.40 10.61 1.56
N PHE A 114 3.88 10.95 0.37
CA PHE A 114 4.64 10.86 -0.87
C PHE A 114 5.72 11.94 -0.95
N LEU A 115 6.94 11.51 -1.25
CA LEU A 115 8.09 12.37 -1.46
C LEU A 115 8.21 12.67 -2.96
N ALA A 116 7.64 13.82 -3.36
CA ALA A 116 7.57 14.26 -4.75
C ALA A 116 6.86 13.25 -5.68
N ARG A 117 7.08 13.39 -7.00
CA ARG A 117 6.60 12.47 -8.05
C ARG A 117 7.62 11.36 -8.28
N SER A 118 8.01 10.63 -7.23
CA SER A 118 9.12 9.67 -7.31
C SER A 118 8.74 8.22 -7.00
N GLY A 119 7.50 7.97 -6.57
CA GLY A 119 7.10 6.65 -6.06
C GLY A 119 7.63 6.32 -4.66
N LEU A 120 8.32 7.26 -3.98
CA LEU A 120 8.77 7.11 -2.60
C LEU A 120 7.71 7.61 -1.62
N THR A 121 7.40 6.81 -0.60
CA THR A 121 6.57 7.20 0.55
C THR A 121 7.33 7.13 1.86
N LEU A 122 6.93 7.97 2.79
CA LEU A 122 7.41 8.01 4.16
C LEU A 122 6.22 7.86 5.11
N SER A 123 6.36 6.99 6.10
CA SER A 123 5.42 6.83 7.19
C SER A 123 6.14 6.93 8.53
N GLY A 124 5.41 7.35 9.56
CA GLY A 124 5.95 7.48 10.90
C GLY A 124 4.86 7.27 11.93
N SER A 125 5.20 6.60 13.03
CA SER A 125 4.28 6.36 14.13
C SER A 125 4.94 6.62 15.47
N TYR A 126 4.12 7.04 16.43
CA TYR A 126 4.49 7.22 17.81
C TYR A 126 3.39 6.63 18.69
N VAL A 127 3.78 5.75 19.60
CA VAL A 127 2.88 5.16 20.59
C VAL A 127 3.41 5.45 21.98
N ARG A 128 2.53 5.81 22.90
CA ARG A 128 2.83 5.89 24.33
C ARG A 128 1.79 5.12 25.11
N TRP A 129 2.26 4.33 26.08
CA TRP A 129 1.40 3.69 27.06
C TRP A 129 1.59 4.39 28.42
N GLY A 130 0.55 5.01 29.00
CA GLY A 130 0.55 5.65 30.33
C GLY A 130 1.82 6.46 30.68
N ASP A 131 2.34 6.23 31.89
CA ASP A 131 3.66 6.68 32.36
C ASP A 131 4.82 5.74 31.91
N ALA A 132 4.52 4.78 31.04
CA ALA A 132 5.38 3.66 30.68
C ALA A 132 6.17 3.90 29.37
N ASP A 133 6.68 2.80 28.82
CA ASP A 133 7.43 2.73 27.59
C ASP A 133 6.75 3.48 26.44
N ARG A 134 7.58 3.87 25.48
CA ARG A 134 7.14 4.52 24.25
C ARG A 134 7.63 3.72 23.07
N ALA A 135 7.04 3.91 21.91
CA ALA A 135 7.59 3.33 20.70
C ALA A 135 7.50 4.33 19.56
N VAL A 136 8.51 4.25 18.69
CA VAL A 136 8.66 5.12 17.52
C VAL A 136 8.90 4.21 16.34
N GLY A 137 8.11 4.39 15.29
CA GLY A 137 8.26 3.68 14.03
C GLY A 137 8.51 4.67 12.89
N ALA A 138 9.34 4.25 11.95
CA ALA A 138 9.53 4.92 10.67
C ALA A 138 9.53 3.85 9.56
N ASP A 139 8.89 4.16 8.44
CA ASP A 139 8.85 3.29 7.27
C ASP A 139 9.07 4.12 6.01
N TRP A 140 9.90 3.61 5.13
CA TRP A 140 10.18 4.17 3.82
C TRP A 140 9.87 3.10 2.78
N ARG A 141 9.08 3.45 1.78
CA ARG A 141 8.74 2.52 0.70
C ARG A 141 8.88 3.17 -0.65
N TYR A 142 9.53 2.47 -1.56
CA TYR A 142 9.75 2.89 -2.93
C TYR A 142 9.05 1.93 -3.88
N TYR A 143 8.10 2.44 -4.66
CA TYR A 143 7.41 1.69 -5.71
C TYR A 143 8.18 1.82 -7.02
N LEU A 144 8.71 0.69 -7.51
CA LEU A 144 9.49 0.64 -8.75
C LEU A 144 8.60 0.59 -10.01
N LEU A 145 7.39 0.03 -9.87
CA LEU A 145 6.40 -0.08 -10.94
C LEU A 145 5.09 0.52 -10.44
N SER A 146 4.46 1.32 -11.29
CA SER A 146 3.12 1.84 -11.02
C SER A 146 2.16 0.65 -10.88
N LEU A 147 1.19 0.76 -9.96
CA LEU A 147 0.32 -0.33 -9.48
C LEU A 147 0.95 -1.36 -8.51
N GLY A 148 2.15 -1.14 -7.97
CA GLY A 148 2.67 -2.00 -6.88
C GLY A 148 3.14 -3.39 -7.32
N GLY A 149 3.43 -3.55 -8.61
CA GLY A 149 4.02 -4.78 -9.15
C GLY A 149 5.42 -5.07 -8.61
N SER A 150 6.14 -4.06 -8.13
CA SER A 150 7.40 -4.25 -7.41
C SER A 150 7.67 -3.09 -6.48
N ASP A 151 8.17 -3.41 -5.29
CA ASP A 151 8.49 -2.43 -4.26
C ASP A 151 9.71 -2.84 -3.44
N LEU A 152 10.32 -1.81 -2.87
CA LEU A 152 11.39 -1.89 -1.88
C LEU A 152 10.90 -1.13 -0.66
N SER A 153 10.88 -1.76 0.52
CA SER A 153 10.59 -1.06 1.77
C SER A 153 11.64 -1.32 2.82
N ILE A 154 11.90 -0.30 3.62
CA ILE A 154 12.67 -0.41 4.85
C ILE A 154 11.84 0.19 5.97
N SER A 155 11.72 -0.54 7.08
CA SER A 155 11.08 -0.03 8.28
C SER A 155 12.00 -0.21 9.47
N GLN A 156 11.91 0.74 10.39
CA GLN A 156 12.64 0.73 11.64
C GLN A 156 11.73 1.15 12.78
N THR A 157 11.60 0.25 13.75
CA THR A 157 10.77 0.46 14.93
C THR A 157 11.64 0.31 16.17
N TRP A 158 11.50 1.25 17.10
CA TRP A 158 12.11 1.20 18.42
C TRP A 158 11.03 1.14 19.49
N ILE A 159 11.21 0.26 20.45
CA ILE A 159 10.40 0.12 21.66
C ILE A 159 11.26 0.55 22.84
N ALA A 160 10.68 1.34 23.74
CA ALA A 160 11.36 2.04 24.82
C ALA A 160 12.65 2.76 24.36
N PRO A 161 12.61 3.57 23.28
CA PRO A 161 13.79 4.30 22.85
C PRO A 161 14.32 5.16 24.01
N LEU A 162 15.64 5.15 24.17
CA LEU A 162 16.39 5.86 25.22
C LEU A 162 16.31 5.25 26.63
N SER A 163 15.80 4.01 26.77
CA SER A 163 15.90 3.23 28.03
C SER A 163 16.97 2.14 27.93
N ASP A 164 17.36 1.58 29.07
CA ASP A 164 18.28 0.44 29.16
C ASP A 164 17.65 -0.88 28.64
N GLU A 165 16.33 -0.89 28.43
CA GLU A 165 15.56 -2.03 27.93
C GLU A 165 15.14 -1.84 26.46
N SER A 166 15.82 -0.95 25.71
CA SER A 166 15.45 -0.62 24.34
C SER A 166 15.47 -1.85 23.43
N ALA A 167 14.41 -2.02 22.64
CA ALA A 167 14.38 -3.00 21.57
C ALA A 167 14.21 -2.31 20.21
N SER A 168 14.89 -2.81 19.19
CA SER A 168 14.79 -2.30 17.81
C SER A 168 14.51 -3.42 16.83
N LEU A 169 13.56 -3.22 15.94
CA LEU A 169 13.28 -4.07 14.79
C LEU A 169 13.57 -3.28 13.52
N THR A 170 14.44 -3.82 12.66
CA THR A 170 14.65 -3.31 11.30
C THR A 170 14.19 -4.35 10.31
N THR A 171 13.33 -3.98 9.39
CA THR A 171 12.86 -4.85 8.31
C THR A 171 13.23 -4.23 6.97
N LEU A 172 13.86 -5.02 6.11
CA LEU A 172 14.12 -4.69 4.72
C LEU A 172 13.38 -5.71 3.86
N SER A 173 12.52 -5.23 2.98
CA SER A 173 11.72 -6.07 2.10
C SER A 173 11.89 -5.65 0.65
N VAL A 174 12.06 -6.64 -0.22
CA VAL A 174 12.06 -6.46 -1.67
C VAL A 174 11.00 -7.39 -2.24
N ALA A 175 10.18 -6.89 -3.15
CA ALA A 175 9.16 -7.69 -3.78
C ALA A 175 8.99 -7.40 -5.27
N TYR A 176 8.61 -8.43 -6.02
CA TYR A 176 8.45 -8.38 -7.46
C TYR A 176 7.35 -9.35 -7.95
N ALA A 177 6.44 -8.84 -8.76
CA ALA A 177 5.40 -9.58 -9.45
C ALA A 177 6.01 -10.31 -10.64
N ILE A 178 6.19 -11.63 -10.49
CA ILE A 178 6.70 -12.50 -11.55
C ILE A 178 5.60 -12.72 -12.60
N ALA A 179 4.33 -12.69 -12.20
CA ALA A 179 3.16 -12.73 -13.07
C ALA A 179 2.04 -11.83 -12.53
N ARG A 180 0.99 -11.60 -13.34
CA ARG A 180 -0.18 -10.79 -12.94
C ARG A 180 -0.87 -11.28 -11.66
N HIS A 181 -0.72 -12.56 -11.35
CA HIS A 181 -1.34 -13.23 -10.20
C HIS A 181 -0.29 -13.81 -9.24
N LEU A 182 1.00 -13.54 -9.44
CA LEU A 182 2.06 -14.18 -8.65
C LEU A 182 3.17 -13.18 -8.32
N ARG A 183 3.47 -13.05 -7.02
CA ARG A 183 4.49 -12.16 -6.48
C ARG A 183 5.47 -12.95 -5.62
N LEU A 184 6.75 -12.65 -5.75
CA LEU A 184 7.83 -13.16 -4.91
C LEU A 184 8.36 -12.01 -4.05
N SER A 185 8.59 -12.25 -2.77
CA SER A 185 9.24 -11.30 -1.89
C SER A 185 10.34 -11.95 -1.05
N THR A 186 11.27 -11.12 -0.59
CA THR A 186 12.31 -11.49 0.37
C THR A 186 12.35 -10.43 1.46
N ASP A 187 12.30 -10.90 2.70
CA ASP A 187 12.31 -10.05 3.89
C ASP A 187 13.53 -10.38 4.73
N LEU A 188 14.30 -9.36 5.09
CA LEU A 188 15.38 -9.43 6.05
C LEU A 188 14.93 -8.67 7.28
N GLN A 189 14.81 -9.35 8.40
CA GLN A 189 14.42 -8.73 9.66
C GLN A 189 15.57 -8.84 10.65
N ARG A 190 15.79 -7.78 11.41
CA ARG A 190 16.80 -7.72 12.46
C ARG A 190 16.18 -7.19 13.75
N LEU A 191 16.03 -8.05 14.74
CA LEU A 191 15.57 -7.72 16.09
C LEU A 191 16.78 -7.63 17.01
N ASN A 192 17.05 -6.47 17.60
CA ASN A 192 18.18 -6.24 18.51
C ASN A 192 19.55 -6.73 18.00
N GLY A 193 19.75 -6.72 16.68
CA GLY A 193 20.97 -7.22 16.04
C GLY A 193 20.87 -8.68 15.55
N GLU A 194 19.95 -9.47 16.08
CA GLU A 194 19.70 -10.85 15.64
C GLU A 194 18.87 -10.85 14.35
N GLY A 195 19.33 -11.59 13.34
CA GLY A 195 18.78 -11.54 11.99
C GLY A 195 17.97 -12.79 11.63
N GLN A 196 16.92 -12.59 10.84
CA GLN A 196 16.22 -13.65 10.11
C GLN A 196 15.98 -13.24 8.65
N ILE A 197 15.84 -14.24 7.79
CA ILE A 197 15.51 -14.07 6.38
C ILE A 197 14.27 -14.90 6.05
N GLY A 198 13.34 -14.31 5.32
CA GLY A 198 12.15 -14.97 4.78
C GLY A 198 12.08 -14.81 3.27
N ILE A 199 11.59 -15.83 2.59
CA ILE A 199 11.27 -15.80 1.16
C ILE A 199 9.80 -16.21 1.05
N PHE A 200 8.99 -15.40 0.37
CA PHE A 200 7.56 -15.62 0.29
C PHE A 200 7.10 -15.58 -1.16
N MET A 201 6.07 -16.36 -1.44
CA MET A 201 5.34 -16.35 -2.69
C MET A 201 3.88 -16.09 -2.40
N GLU A 202 3.31 -15.10 -3.07
CA GLU A 202 1.94 -14.67 -2.88
C GLU A 202 1.17 -14.77 -4.20
N TRP A 203 -0.06 -15.26 -4.11
CA TRP A 203 -1.01 -15.23 -5.21
C TRP A 203 -1.90 -13.99 -5.12
N MET A 204 -1.94 -13.18 -6.19
CA MET A 204 -2.78 -11.98 -6.28
C MET A 204 -4.06 -12.31 -7.08
N PRO A 205 -5.26 -11.93 -6.59
CA PRO A 205 -6.55 -12.24 -7.22
C PRO A 205 -6.79 -11.50 -8.54
#